data_AF-A0A1H5MFS0-F1
#
_entry.id   AF-A0A1H5MFS0-F1
#
_cell.length_a   1.000
_cell.length_b   1.000
_cell.length_c   1.000
_cell.angle_alpha   90.00
_cell.angle_beta   90.00
_cell.angle_gamma   90.00
#
_symmetry.space_group_name_H-M   'P 1'
#
loop_
_entity.id
_entity.type
_entity.pdbx_description
1 polymer ?
#
loop_
_entity_poly.entity_id
_entity_poly.type
_entity_poly.pdbx_seq_one_letter_code
_entity_poly.pdbx_strand_id
1 'polypeptide(L)'
;MSNDVLEAAAPPAHSIPHRHPDGREVLATAKGILIATRGYGDTEAFEELLDVSRHHHVSVLRAAKSLVELATRRQPCPSVTTPTPSYALEFTEWTTLLAR
;
A
#
# COMPACT_ATOMS: atom_id res chain seq x y z
N MET A 1 21.69 -27.04 -50.31
CA MET A 1 21.85 -27.41 -48.89
C MET A 1 20.75 -26.68 -48.14
N SER A 2 19.65 -27.38 -47.91
CA SER A 2 18.51 -26.91 -47.12
C SER A 2 18.85 -27.08 -45.65
N ASN A 3 18.57 -26.07 -44.83
CA ASN A 3 18.51 -26.23 -43.39
C ASN A 3 17.05 -26.06 -42.96
N ASP A 4 16.42 -27.20 -42.71
CA ASP A 4 15.39 -27.44 -41.71
C ASP A 4 15.85 -26.88 -40.32
N VAL A 5 15.07 -26.56 -39.29
CA VAL A 5 13.64 -26.40 -38.98
C VAL A 5 13.62 -26.09 -37.47
N LEU A 6 12.68 -25.24 -37.02
CA LEU A 6 12.16 -25.09 -35.64
C LEU A 6 13.14 -24.77 -34.50
N GLU A 7 13.49 -23.49 -34.35
CA GLU A 7 13.76 -22.91 -33.03
C GLU A 7 12.41 -22.53 -32.40
N ALA A 8 11.96 -23.31 -31.41
CA ALA A 8 10.73 -23.08 -30.68
C ALA A 8 10.87 -21.81 -29.82
N ALA A 9 10.55 -20.67 -30.39
CA ALA A 9 10.47 -19.41 -29.68
C ALA A 9 9.41 -19.51 -28.57
N ALA A 10 9.88 -19.49 -27.31
CA ALA A 10 9.04 -19.41 -26.13
C ALA A 10 8.06 -18.24 -26.24
N PRO A 11 6.81 -18.36 -25.75
CA PRO A 11 5.85 -17.28 -25.83
C PRO A 11 6.39 -16.04 -25.10
N PRO A 12 6.24 -14.83 -25.66
CA PRO A 12 6.66 -13.62 -24.98
C PRO A 12 5.92 -13.55 -23.65
N ALA A 13 6.68 -13.44 -22.55
CA ALA A 13 6.14 -13.24 -21.23
C ALA A 13 5.17 -12.05 -21.31
N HIS A 14 3.87 -12.34 -21.19
CA HIS A 14 2.85 -11.32 -21.09
C HIS A 14 3.20 -10.46 -19.88
N SER A 15 3.74 -9.28 -20.15
CA SER A 15 3.96 -8.25 -19.16
C SER A 15 2.58 -7.89 -18.68
N ILE A 16 2.17 -8.50 -17.55
CA ILE A 16 0.90 -8.18 -16.90
C ILE A 16 0.94 -6.67 -16.72
N PRO A 17 0.01 -5.90 -17.30
CA PRO A 17 -0.03 -4.48 -17.07
C PRO A 17 -0.21 -4.31 -15.56
N HIS A 18 0.82 -3.84 -14.88
CA HIS A 18 0.69 -3.40 -13.51
C HIS A 18 -0.24 -2.20 -13.56
N ARG A 19 -1.55 -2.46 -13.44
CA ARG A 19 -2.57 -1.43 -13.37
C ARG A 19 -2.25 -0.65 -12.11
N HIS A 20 -1.62 0.51 -12.29
CA HIS A 20 -1.33 1.39 -11.19
C HIS A 20 -2.69 1.73 -10.52
N PRO A 21 -2.85 1.49 -9.21
CA PRO A 21 -4.14 1.68 -8.56
C PRO A 21 -4.61 3.11 -8.76
N ASP A 22 -5.92 3.26 -9.04
CA ASP A 22 -6.51 4.58 -9.22
C ASP A 22 -6.35 5.39 -7.93
N GLY A 23 -6.18 6.71 -8.02
CA GLY A 23 -6.00 7.57 -6.85
C GLY A 23 -7.16 7.46 -5.86
N ARG A 24 -8.37 7.19 -6.36
CA ARG A 24 -9.56 6.92 -5.54
C ARG A 24 -9.45 5.60 -4.77
N GLU A 25 -8.96 4.54 -5.40
CA GLU A 25 -8.76 3.23 -4.77
C GLU A 25 -7.69 3.32 -3.67
N VAL A 26 -6.60 4.05 -3.94
CA VAL A 26 -5.54 4.29 -2.94
C VAL A 26 -6.08 5.04 -1.72
N LEU A 27 -6.89 6.08 -1.93
CA LEU A 27 -7.53 6.81 -0.84
C LEU A 27 -8.50 5.94 -0.05
N ALA A 28 -9.35 5.16 -0.72
CA ALA A 28 -10.27 4.24 -0.05
C ALA A 28 -9.52 3.19 0.78
N THR A 29 -8.42 2.65 0.26
CA THR A 29 -7.58 1.68 0.97
C THR A 29 -6.91 2.32 2.19
N ALA A 30 -6.33 3.52 2.05
CA ALA A 30 -5.73 4.24 3.15
C ALA A 30 -6.73 4.55 4.28
N LYS A 31 -7.95 4.99 3.92
CA LYS A 31 -9.03 5.20 4.89
C LYS A 31 -9.42 3.90 5.58
N GLY A 32 -9.57 2.81 4.83
CA GLY A 32 -9.85 1.48 5.37
C GLY A 32 -8.80 1.02 6.38
N ILE A 33 -7.51 1.29 6.12
CA ILE A 33 -6.42 1.01 7.07
C ILE A 33 -6.62 1.83 8.36
N LEU A 34 -6.90 3.13 8.28
CA LEU A 34 -7.09 3.98 9.46
C LEU A 34 -8.33 3.57 10.27
N ILE A 35 -9.43 3.24 9.60
CA ILE A 35 -10.64 2.72 10.23
C ILE A 35 -10.33 1.42 11.00
N ALA A 36 -9.66 0.47 10.34
CA ALA A 36 -9.37 -0.83 10.94
C ALA A 36 -8.32 -0.78 12.06
N THR A 37 -7.35 0.12 11.97
CA THR A 37 -6.22 0.19 12.92
C THR A 37 -6.43 1.16 14.06
N ARG A 38 -7.19 2.25 13.85
CA ARG A 38 -7.43 3.29 14.87
C ARG A 38 -8.90 3.41 15.29
N GLY A 39 -9.82 2.70 14.63
CA GLY A 39 -11.25 2.79 14.91
C GLY A 39 -11.90 4.09 14.45
N TYR A 40 -11.25 4.84 13.56
CA TYR A 40 -11.78 6.09 13.02
C TYR A 40 -13.04 5.86 12.19
N GLY A 41 -13.92 6.87 12.15
CA GLY A 41 -14.95 6.98 11.13
C GLY A 41 -14.40 7.36 9.76
N ASP A 42 -15.23 7.27 8.72
CA ASP A 42 -14.83 7.58 7.34
C ASP A 42 -14.34 9.04 7.18
N THR A 43 -15.02 10.00 7.82
CA THR A 43 -14.62 11.42 7.82
C THR A 43 -13.30 11.63 8.58
N GLU A 44 -13.20 11.09 9.79
CA GLU A 44 -12.00 11.22 10.64
C GLU A 44 -10.76 10.61 9.97
N ALA A 45 -10.92 9.48 9.28
CA ALA A 45 -9.84 8.87 8.51
C ALA A 45 -9.36 9.77 7.36
N PHE A 46 -10.26 10.52 6.72
CA PHE A 46 -9.85 11.49 5.69
C PHE A 46 -9.22 12.75 6.30
N GLU A 47 -9.73 13.22 7.44
CA GLU A 47 -9.16 14.36 8.18
C GLU A 47 -7.74 14.06 8.67
N GLU A 48 -7.46 12.85 9.15
CA GLU A 48 -6.10 12.43 9.52
C GLU A 48 -5.15 12.48 8.30
N LEU A 49 -5.60 11.98 7.13
CA LEU A 49 -4.79 12.09 5.91
C LEU A 49 -4.54 13.54 5.50
N LEU A 50 -5.52 14.43 5.72
CA LEU A 50 -5.37 15.87 5.50
C LEU A 50 -4.37 16.48 6.49
N ASP A 51 -4.47 16.15 7.77
CA ASP A 51 -3.58 16.64 8.82
C ASP A 51 -2.12 16.28 8.51
N VAL A 52 -1.86 15.00 8.22
CA VAL A 52 -0.52 14.53 7.85
C VAL A 52 -0.03 15.20 6.56
N SER A 53 -0.92 15.36 5.57
CA SER A 53 -0.54 16.05 4.32
C SER A 53 -0.08 17.49 4.56
N ARG A 54 -0.76 18.21 5.48
CA ARG A 54 -0.43 19.59 5.86
C ARG A 54 0.84 19.66 6.68
N HIS A 55 0.99 18.76 7.65
CA HIS A 55 2.14 18.70 8.53
C HIS A 55 3.44 18.44 7.76
N HIS A 56 3.38 17.59 6.72
CA HIS A 56 4.54 17.23 5.91
C HIS A 56 4.61 17.92 4.55
N HIS A 57 3.70 18.86 4.27
CA HIS A 57 3.65 19.61 3.01
C HIS A 57 3.61 18.72 1.74
N VAL A 58 2.85 17.62 1.79
CA VAL A 58 2.65 16.71 0.66
C VAL A 58 1.19 16.68 0.22
N SER A 59 0.89 16.10 -0.94
CA SER A 59 -0.51 15.87 -1.33
C SER A 59 -1.13 14.74 -0.50
N VAL A 60 -2.45 14.81 -0.28
CA VAL A 60 -3.22 13.76 0.41
C VAL A 60 -3.02 12.39 -0.26
N LEU A 61 -2.98 12.35 -1.60
CA LEU A 61 -2.72 11.12 -2.33
C LEU A 61 -1.31 10.56 -2.06
N ARG A 62 -0.29 11.41 -1.91
CA ARG A 62 1.06 10.97 -1.55
C ARG A 62 1.10 10.39 -0.14
N ALA A 63 0.45 11.05 0.82
CA ALA A 63 0.30 10.53 2.19
C ALA A 63 -0.42 9.16 2.20
N ALA A 64 -1.52 9.04 1.45
CA ALA A 64 -2.26 7.79 1.30
C ALA A 64 -1.41 6.66 0.70
N LYS A 65 -0.64 6.94 -0.37
CA LYS A 65 0.28 5.96 -0.97
C LYS A 65 1.33 5.48 0.03
N SER A 66 1.97 6.40 0.76
CA SER A 66 2.98 6.05 1.78
C SER A 66 2.40 5.18 2.88
N LEU A 67 1.16 5.46 3.29
CA LEU A 67 0.47 4.62 4.26
C LEU A 67 0.17 3.21 3.72
N VAL A 68 -0.40 3.11 2.52
CA VAL A 68 -0.70 1.81 1.90
C VAL A 68 0.57 0.99 1.72
N GLU A 69 1.64 1.61 1.25
CA GLU A 69 2.94 0.95 1.09
C GLU A 69 3.46 0.36 2.41
N LEU A 70 3.38 1.11 3.50
CA LEU A 70 3.77 0.62 4.83
C LEU A 70 2.90 -0.52 5.33
N ALA A 71 1.58 -0.42 5.17
CA ALA A 71 0.67 -1.50 5.55
C ALA A 71 0.96 -2.79 4.76
N THR A 72 1.32 -2.66 3.48
CA THR A 72 1.67 -3.80 2.62
C THR A 72 3.04 -4.40 3.01
N ARG A 73 4.00 -3.57 3.43
CA ARG A 73 5.30 -4.03 3.95
C ARG A 73 5.21 -4.74 5.30
N ARG A 74 4.18 -4.41 6.10
CA ARG A 74 3.97 -4.96 7.46
C ARG A 74 3.25 -6.30 7.46
N GLN A 75 3.11 -6.95 6.31
CA GLN A 75 2.41 -8.22 6.17
C GLN A 75 3.41 -9.39 6.15
N PRO A 76 3.77 -9.99 7.29
CA PRO A 76 4.36 -11.32 7.30
C PRO A 76 3.30 -12.35 6.89
N CYS A 77 3.58 -13.10 5.83
CA CYS A 77 2.83 -14.29 5.41
C CYS A 77 2.80 -15.38 6.51
N PRO A 78 1.90 -16.37 6.42
CA PRO A 78 1.08 -16.83 7.54
C PRO A 78 1.70 -17.97 8.36
N SER A 79 1.11 -18.17 9.54
CA SER A 79 1.30 -19.24 10.53
C SER A 79 2.23 -18.86 11.66
N VAL A 80 1.65 -18.47 12.80
CA VAL A 80 1.80 -19.17 14.08
C VAL A 80 0.97 -18.43 15.14
N THR A 81 0.12 -19.22 15.78
CA THR A 81 -0.66 -19.00 17.00
C THR A 81 0.00 -18.07 18.02
N THR A 82 -0.60 -16.91 18.29
CA THR A 82 -0.74 -16.32 19.64
C THR A 82 -1.63 -15.07 19.56
N PRO A 83 -2.79 -15.01 20.25
CA PRO A 83 -3.55 -13.79 20.38
C PRO A 83 -2.97 -12.97 21.54
N THR A 84 -2.00 -12.11 21.24
CA THR A 84 -1.68 -10.99 22.14
C THR A 84 -2.37 -9.76 21.55
N PRO A 85 -3.35 -9.15 22.24
CA PRO A 85 -3.99 -7.93 21.77
C PRO A 85 -3.04 -6.75 22.03
N SER A 86 -1.99 -6.66 21.22
CA SER A 86 -1.13 -5.48 21.13
C SER A 86 -1.39 -4.80 19.79
N TYR A 87 -2.60 -4.25 19.65
CA TYR A 87 -2.97 -3.41 18.51
C TYR A 87 -2.37 -2.00 18.61
N ALA A 88 -1.57 -1.71 19.64
CA ALA A 88 -0.67 -0.55 19.67
C ALA A 88 0.57 -0.81 18.81
N LEU A 89 0.34 -1.13 17.53
CA LEU A 89 1.38 -1.11 16.52
C LEU A 89 1.69 0.37 16.26
N GLU A 90 2.73 0.89 16.90
CA GLU A 90 3.19 2.29 16.81
C GLU A 90 3.14 2.79 15.36
N PHE A 91 2.14 3.61 15.08
CA PHE A 91 1.83 4.17 13.76
C PHE A 91 2.38 5.59 13.65
N THR A 92 3.38 5.93 14.45
CA THR A 92 4.18 7.15 14.31
C THR A 92 5.19 7.02 13.17
N GLU A 93 5.54 5.80 12.78
CA GLU A 93 6.59 5.50 11.80
C GLU A 93 6.31 6.07 10.40
N TRP A 94 5.06 6.11 9.93
CA TRP A 94 4.73 6.62 8.58
C TRP A 94 4.90 8.14 8.45
N THR A 95 4.65 8.90 9.52
CA THR A 95 4.93 10.35 9.53
C THR A 95 6.41 10.62 9.31
N THR A 96 7.29 9.79 9.87
CA THR A 96 8.75 9.94 9.70
C THR A 96 9.25 9.67 8.28
N LEU A 97 8.48 8.96 7.45
CA LEU A 97 8.84 8.75 6.03
C LEU A 97 8.57 9.98 5.17
N LEU A 98 7.65 10.84 5.58
CA LEU A 98 7.32 12.07 4.86
C LEU A 98 8.28 13.23 5.20
N ALA A 99 9.11 13.06 6.24
CA ALA A 99 10.12 14.04 6.66
C ALA A 99 11.50 13.87 5.98
N ARG A 100 11.63 12.94 5.03
CA ARG A 100 12.87 12.57 4.34
C ARG A 100 12.80 12.97 2.87
#